data_AF-A0A4P7C3I4-F1
#
_entry.id   AF-A0A4P7C3I4-F1
#
_cell.length_a   1.000
_cell.length_b   1.000
_cell.length_c   1.000
_cell.angle_alpha   90.00
_cell.angle_beta   90.00
_cell.angle_gamma   90.00
#
_symmetry.space_group_name_H-M   'P 1'
#
loop_
_entity.id
_entity.type
_entity.pdbx_description
1 polymer ?
#
loop_
_entity_poly.entity_id
_entity_poly.type
_entity_poly.pdbx_seq_one_letter_code
_entity_poly.pdbx_strand_id
1 'polypeptide(L)'
;MAWNPHKARECLDGSALVSFIDERDKLSAFRLRSGREIALLEENERKVSVYLSCIPQHMPDVVPDGTYTPTASKIGRHSNLELITKTLGFNHHAFKVTILSQDGLERLLAWYQYA
;
A
#
# COMPACT_ATOMS: atom_id res chain seq x y z
N MET A 1 8.89 17.02 7.83
CA MET A 1 7.70 17.40 7.02
C MET A 1 6.82 16.18 6.93
N ALA A 2 5.53 16.27 7.28
CA ALA A 2 4.62 15.13 7.17
C ALA A 2 4.22 14.96 5.69
N TRP A 3 4.60 13.83 5.08
CA TRP A 3 4.14 13.48 3.74
C TRP A 3 2.65 13.07 3.82
N ASN A 4 1.80 13.59 2.94
CA ASN A 4 0.35 13.41 3.03
C ASN A 4 -0.15 12.32 2.05
N PRO A 5 -1.24 11.61 2.39
CA PRO A 5 -1.77 10.55 1.52
C PRO A 5 -2.24 11.03 0.15
N HIS A 6 -2.74 12.26 0.04
CA HIS A 6 -3.18 12.82 -1.24
C HIS A 6 -2.02 12.96 -2.25
N LYS A 7 -0.85 13.44 -1.82
CA LYS A 7 0.33 13.48 -2.70
C LYS A 7 0.84 12.09 -3.05
N ALA A 8 0.72 11.13 -2.13
CA ALA A 8 1.06 9.74 -2.42
C ALA A 8 0.11 9.15 -3.48
N ARG A 9 -1.19 9.45 -3.39
CA ARG A 9 -2.19 9.08 -4.39
C ARG A 9 -1.88 9.69 -5.75
N GLU A 10 -1.63 10.99 -5.83
CA GLU A 10 -1.22 11.67 -7.07
C GLU A 10 0.04 11.05 -7.68
N CYS A 11 1.03 10.71 -6.85
CA CYS A 11 2.25 10.04 -7.29
C CYS A 11 1.96 8.64 -7.86
N LEU A 12 1.06 7.87 -7.24
CA LEU A 12 0.65 6.55 -7.73
C LEU A 12 -0.14 6.65 -9.03
N ASP A 13 -1.08 7.59 -9.13
CA ASP A 13 -1.88 7.81 -10.34
C ASP A 13 -1.02 8.29 -11.53
N GLY A 14 0.03 9.06 -11.27
CA GLY A 14 1.00 9.50 -12.27
C GLY A 14 2.10 8.48 -12.60
N SER A 15 2.22 7.40 -11.84
CA SER A 15 3.33 6.45 -11.99
C SER A 15 3.05 5.41 -13.08
N ALA A 16 3.99 5.24 -14.01
CA ALA A 16 3.91 4.22 -15.05
C ALA A 16 4.13 2.77 -14.54
N LEU A 17 4.49 2.61 -13.26
CA LEU A 17 4.79 1.33 -12.63
C LEU A 17 3.55 0.63 -12.09
N VAL A 18 2.49 1.38 -11.80
CA VAL A 18 1.25 0.90 -11.22
C VAL A 18 0.05 1.25 -12.08
N SER A 19 -1.06 0.57 -11.85
CA SER A 19 -2.35 0.89 -12.44
C SER A 19 -3.42 0.79 -11.36
N PHE A 20 -4.27 1.80 -11.25
CA PHE A 20 -5.38 1.81 -10.31
C PHE A 20 -6.34 0.64 -10.55
N ILE A 21 -6.84 0.03 -9.47
CA ILE A 21 -7.77 -1.10 -9.50
C ILE A 21 -9.16 -0.67 -9.01
N ASP A 22 -9.25 -0.26 -7.75
CA ASP A 22 -10.50 0.06 -7.06
C ASP A 22 -10.18 0.89 -5.80
N GLU A 23 -11.17 1.62 -5.27
CA GLU A 23 -11.06 2.32 -3.99
C GLU A 23 -12.31 2.10 -3.13
N ARG A 24 -12.12 1.97 -1.81
CA ARG A 24 -13.21 1.91 -0.82
C ARG A 24 -12.77 2.44 0.54
N ASP A 25 -13.58 3.30 1.14
CA ASP A 25 -13.40 3.82 2.51
C ASP A 25 -11.93 4.18 2.83
N LYS A 26 -11.36 5.12 2.04
CA LYS A 26 -9.99 5.63 2.18
C LYS A 26 -8.89 4.59 1.92
N LEU A 27 -9.23 3.47 1.30
CA LEU A 27 -8.26 2.52 0.75
C LEU A 27 -8.29 2.60 -0.77
N SER A 28 -7.11 2.68 -1.36
CA SER A 28 -6.89 2.81 -2.79
C SER A 28 -5.98 1.67 -3.25
N ALA A 29 -6.48 0.76 -4.09
CA ALA A 29 -5.73 -0.40 -4.59
C ALA A 29 -5.09 -0.14 -5.95
N PHE A 30 -3.86 -0.62 -6.10
CA PHE A 30 -3.09 -0.50 -7.32
C PHE A 30 -2.39 -1.82 -7.66
N ARG A 31 -2.25 -2.11 -8.96
CA ARG A 31 -1.55 -3.28 -9.49
C ARG A 31 -0.28 -2.85 -10.19
N LEU A 32 0.84 -3.49 -9.87
CA LEU A 32 2.09 -3.37 -10.60
C LEU A 32 2.07 -4.23 -11.86
N ARG A 33 2.96 -3.94 -12.81
CA ARG A 33 3.15 -4.76 -14.03
C ARG A 33 3.48 -6.23 -13.74
N SER A 34 4.13 -6.51 -12.61
CA SER A 34 4.41 -7.88 -12.16
C SER A 34 3.17 -8.66 -11.70
N GLY A 35 2.01 -8.01 -11.64
CA GLY A 35 0.76 -8.59 -11.12
C GLY A 35 0.58 -8.43 -9.60
N ARG A 36 1.63 -7.98 -8.89
CA ARG A 36 1.57 -7.66 -7.46
C ARG A 36 0.66 -6.46 -7.21
N GLU A 37 0.03 -6.46 -6.05
CA GLU A 37 -0.84 -5.36 -5.64
C GLU A 37 -0.28 -4.64 -4.43
N ILE A 38 -0.64 -3.37 -4.33
CA ILE A 38 -0.41 -2.49 -3.19
C ILE A 38 -1.72 -1.81 -2.85
N ALA A 39 -1.92 -1.50 -1.57
CA ALA A 39 -3.07 -0.68 -1.16
C ALA A 39 -2.58 0.52 -0.34
N LEU A 40 -2.90 1.72 -0.80
CA LEU A 40 -2.68 2.97 -0.08
C LEU A 40 -3.83 3.18 0.91
N LEU A 41 -3.49 3.54 2.14
CA LEU A 41 -4.42 3.92 3.19
C LEU A 41 -4.33 5.42 3.43
N GLU A 42 -5.42 6.12 3.16
CA GLU A 42 -5.57 7.57 3.26
C GLU A 42 -6.18 7.96 4.61
N GLU A 43 -5.63 7.40 5.69
CA GLU A 43 -6.04 7.70 7.06
C GLU A 43 -5.12 8.74 7.68
N ASN A 44 -5.73 9.87 8.08
CA ASN A 44 -5.05 11.05 8.62
C ASN A 44 -4.21 11.74 7.55
N GLU A 45 -4.47 13.02 7.34
CA GLU A 45 -3.85 13.87 6.30
C GLU A 45 -2.32 14.04 6.44
N ARG A 46 -1.67 13.28 7.32
CA ARG A 46 -0.27 13.42 7.74
C ARG A 46 0.54 12.12 7.72
N LYS A 47 -0.07 10.96 7.42
CA LYS A 47 0.63 9.67 7.43
C LYS A 47 0.29 8.84 6.19
N VAL A 48 1.27 8.61 5.32
CA VAL A 48 1.13 7.72 4.17
C VAL A 48 1.39 6.29 4.62
N SER A 49 0.35 5.45 4.62
CA SER A 49 0.48 4.03 4.94
C SER A 49 0.17 3.19 3.71
N VAL A 50 1.00 2.21 3.41
CA VAL A 50 0.82 1.30 2.27
C VAL A 50 0.83 -0.14 2.78
N TYR A 51 -0.07 -0.96 2.26
CA TYR A 51 -0.06 -2.40 2.47
C TYR A 51 0.65 -3.10 1.31
N LEU A 52 1.55 -4.03 1.64
CA LEU A 52 2.38 -4.81 0.73
C LEU A 52 2.39 -6.29 1.14
N SER A 53 2.67 -7.21 0.22
CA SER A 53 2.86 -8.63 0.55
C SER A 53 4.25 -8.94 1.15
N CYS A 54 5.22 -8.05 0.98
CA CYS A 54 6.57 -8.17 1.54
C CYS A 54 7.19 -6.78 1.78
N ILE A 55 8.17 -6.71 2.69
CA ILE A 55 8.80 -5.45 3.13
C ILE A 55 10.28 -5.41 2.72
N PRO A 56 10.81 -4.27 2.25
CA PRO A 56 12.25 -4.12 2.06
C PRO A 56 12.96 -4.06 3.44
N GLN A 57 14.14 -4.70 3.54
CA GLN A 57 14.95 -4.69 4.78
C GLN A 57 15.85 -3.44 4.93
N HIS A 58 16.17 -2.76 3.82
CA HIS A 58 17.11 -1.64 3.79
C HIS A 58 16.57 -0.45 3.00
N MET A 59 15.46 0.13 3.45
CA MET A 59 14.88 1.33 2.84
C MET A 59 14.52 2.37 3.91
N PRO A 60 15.33 3.41 4.12
CA PRO A 60 15.19 4.33 5.26
C PRO A 60 13.87 5.12 5.25
N ASP A 61 13.32 5.38 4.06
CA ASP A 61 12.05 6.10 3.89
C ASP A 61 10.81 5.20 4.04
N VAL A 62 10.98 3.90 4.29
CA VAL A 62 9.90 2.92 4.42
C VAL A 62 10.01 2.24 5.78
N VAL A 63 9.13 2.63 6.69
CA VAL A 63 9.14 2.18 8.07
C VAL A 63 8.03 1.14 8.29
N PRO A 64 8.34 -0.10 8.68
CA PRO A 64 7.32 -1.08 9.07
C PRO A 64 6.47 -0.55 10.23
N ASP A 65 5.14 -0.53 10.06
CA ASP A 65 4.16 -0.06 11.05
C ASP A 65 3.43 -1.22 11.72
N GLY A 66 3.25 -2.34 11.00
CA GLY A 66 2.58 -3.52 11.53
C GLY A 66 2.26 -4.56 10.46
N THR A 67 1.49 -5.57 10.84
CA THR A 67 0.97 -6.59 9.93
C THR A 67 -0.55 -6.61 9.94
N TYR A 68 -1.14 -6.78 8.78
CA TYR A 68 -2.53 -7.17 8.63
C TYR A 68 -2.60 -8.70 8.58
N THR A 69 -3.41 -9.24 9.49
CA THR A 69 -3.75 -10.67 9.51
C THR A 69 -5.25 -10.78 9.30
N PRO A 70 -5.72 -11.51 8.28
CA PRO A 70 -7.15 -11.66 8.02
C PRO A 70 -7.82 -12.34 9.22
N THR A 71 -8.97 -11.82 9.63
CA THR A 71 -9.79 -12.39 10.70
C THR A 71 -11.05 -13.01 10.11
N ALA A 72 -11.58 -14.06 10.74
CA ALA A 72 -12.81 -14.71 10.28
C ALA A 72 -14.03 -13.76 10.28
N SER A 73 -13.99 -12.74 11.13
CA SER A 73 -15.02 -11.70 11.20
C SER A 73 -14.67 -10.55 10.24
N LYS A 74 -15.20 -10.62 9.01
CA LYS A 74 -15.05 -9.57 7.98
C LYS A 74 -15.89 -8.33 8.31
N ILE A 75 -15.44 -7.55 9.29
CA ILE A 75 -16.14 -6.34 9.75
C ILE A 75 -15.21 -5.13 9.60
N GLY A 76 -15.69 -4.06 8.96
CA GLY A 76 -14.99 -2.77 8.86
C GLY A 76 -13.90 -2.71 7.78
N ARG A 77 -12.90 -1.85 7.95
CA ARG A 77 -11.86 -1.56 6.93
C ARG A 77 -11.06 -2.78 6.45
N HIS A 78 -11.00 -3.83 7.28
CA HIS A 78 -10.40 -5.12 6.93
C HIS A 78 -11.12 -5.82 5.78
N SER A 79 -12.46 -5.77 5.73
CA SER A 79 -13.21 -6.31 4.59
C SER A 79 -12.98 -5.50 3.32
N ASN A 80 -12.75 -4.18 3.44
CA ASN A 80 -12.52 -3.34 2.28
C ASN A 80 -11.20 -3.66 1.60
N LEU A 81 -10.12 -3.87 2.38
CA LEU A 81 -8.82 -4.30 1.83
C LEU A 81 -8.97 -5.61 1.04
N GLU A 82 -9.58 -6.64 1.63
CA GLU A 82 -9.82 -7.93 0.97
C GLU A 82 -10.73 -7.86 -0.26
N LEU A 83 -11.58 -6.83 -0.37
CA LEU A 83 -12.47 -6.63 -1.51
C LEU A 83 -11.76 -5.94 -2.69
N ILE A 84 -10.86 -5.00 -2.40
CA ILE A 84 -10.19 -4.19 -3.44
C ILE A 84 -8.87 -4.81 -3.90
N THR A 85 -8.32 -5.78 -3.17
CA THR A 85 -7.11 -6.52 -3.57
C THR A 85 -7.35 -8.01 -3.67
N LYS A 86 -6.89 -8.62 -4.78
CA LYS A 86 -7.02 -10.05 -5.06
C LYS A 86 -5.79 -10.86 -4.64
N THR A 87 -4.61 -10.25 -4.79
CA THR A 87 -3.30 -10.86 -4.52
C THR A 87 -2.70 -10.37 -3.21
N LEU A 88 -3.08 -9.16 -2.79
CA LEU A 88 -2.74 -8.64 -1.48
C LEU A 88 -3.83 -9.10 -0.48
N GLY A 89 -3.43 -9.79 0.58
CA GLY A 89 -4.27 -10.01 1.76
C GLY A 89 -5.40 -11.05 1.70
N PHE A 90 -5.47 -11.98 0.74
CA PHE A 90 -6.51 -13.03 0.76
C PHE A 90 -6.06 -14.37 1.37
N ASN A 91 -4.79 -14.74 1.23
CA ASN A 91 -4.27 -16.04 1.69
C ASN A 91 -3.02 -15.95 2.59
N HIS A 92 -2.37 -14.79 2.67
CA HIS A 92 -1.10 -14.61 3.38
C HIS A 92 -0.95 -13.15 3.85
N HIS A 93 -0.30 -12.97 4.99
CA HIS A 93 -0.11 -11.70 5.71
C HIS A 93 0.24 -10.52 4.79
N ALA A 94 -0.36 -9.37 5.02
CA ALA A 94 0.09 -8.11 4.44
C ALA A 94 0.86 -7.30 5.49
N PHE A 95 1.86 -6.57 5.06
CA PHE A 95 2.63 -5.66 5.90
C PHE A 95 2.17 -4.25 5.67
N LYS A 96 1.88 -3.54 6.75
CA LYS A 96 1.63 -2.11 6.73
C LYS A 96 2.97 -1.40 6.91
N VAL A 97 3.32 -0.58 5.94
CA VAL A 97 4.48 0.30 6.02
C VAL A 97 4.06 1.75 6.00
N THR A 98 4.78 2.58 6.73
CA THR A 98 4.67 4.03 6.65
C THR A 98 5.74 4.54 5.70
N ILE A 99 5.35 5.38 4.77
CA ILE A 99 6.29 6.00 3.83
C ILE A 99 6.52 7.44 4.26
N LEU A 100 7.79 7.85 4.31
CA LEU A 100 8.19 9.15 4.84
C LEU A 100 8.36 10.22 3.75
N SER A 101 8.54 9.83 2.48
CA SER A 101 8.83 10.72 1.37
C SER A 101 8.35 10.16 0.03
N GLN A 102 8.18 11.04 -0.96
CA GLN A 102 7.86 10.65 -2.33
C GLN A 102 8.94 9.74 -2.93
N ASP A 103 10.22 10.11 -2.80
CA ASP A 103 11.35 9.29 -3.25
C ASP A 103 11.32 7.89 -2.60
N GLY A 104 10.90 7.81 -1.34
CA GLY A 104 10.68 6.54 -0.64
C GLY A 104 9.63 5.67 -1.30
N LEU A 105 8.49 6.26 -1.70
CA LEU A 105 7.45 5.54 -2.43
C LEU A 105 7.94 5.09 -3.80
N GLU A 106 8.59 5.95 -4.58
CA GLU A 106 9.07 5.61 -5.91
C GLU A 106 10.09 4.46 -5.87
N ARG A 107 11.05 4.53 -4.92
CA ARG A 107 11.99 3.44 -4.65
C ARG A 107 11.30 2.16 -4.22
N LEU A 108 10.28 2.27 -3.38
CA LEU A 108 9.49 1.12 -2.96
C LEU A 108 8.78 0.46 -4.14
N LEU A 109 8.14 1.24 -5.03
CA LEU A 109 7.47 0.71 -6.22
C LEU A 109 8.44 -0.01 -7.15
N ALA A 110 9.59 0.62 -7.42
CA ALA A 110 10.64 0.05 -8.27
C ALA A 110 11.18 -1.27 -7.69
N TRP A 111 11.42 -1.32 -6.37
CA TRP A 111 11.84 -2.54 -5.69
C TRP A 111 10.74 -3.63 -5.70
N TYR A 112 9.51 -3.26 -5.34
CA TYR A 112 8.42 -4.19 -5.14
C TYR A 112 7.97 -4.89 -6.43
N GLN A 113 8.27 -4.29 -7.59
CA GLN A 113 8.07 -4.93 -8.88
C GLN A 113 8.88 -6.23 -9.04
N TYR A 114 10.06 -6.32 -8.42
CA TYR A 114 11.03 -7.42 -8.60
C TYR A 114 11.35 -8.22 -7.33
N ALA A 115 10.92 -7.73 -6.17
CA ALA A 115 10.88 -8.52 -4.93
C ALA A 115 10.01 -9.77 -5.11
#